data_AF-A0A354F7U3-F1
#
_entry.id   AF-A0A354F7U3-F1
#
_cell.length_a   1.000
_cell.length_b   1.000
_cell.length_c   1.000
_cell.angle_alpha   90.00
_cell.angle_beta   90.00
_cell.angle_gamma   90.00
#
_symmetry.space_group_name_H-M   'P 1'
#
loop_
_entity.id
_entity.type
_entity.pdbx_description
1 polymer ?
#
loop_
_entity_poly.entity_id
_entity_poly.type
_entity_poly.pdbx_seq_one_letter_code
_entity_poly.pdbx_strand_id
1 'polypeptide(L)'
;NKEHLIGMYIHGEERYALLSLKDESLLQKRTSDKPMAWRRLDAAILQSLILEDLIGLNEESIKRQENLSYVKDMDESIRKVCSGDFQIAFLLNPTRIEEIKDVTNAGERMPQKSTYFYPKFLTGFVIYKF
;
A
#
# COMPACT_ATOMS: atom_id res chain seq x y z
N ASN A 1 0.39 2.20 20.03
CA ASN A 1 0.16 2.30 18.58
C ASN A 1 -0.12 0.93 17.98
N LYS A 2 -1.39 0.57 17.82
CA LYS A 2 -1.84 -0.63 17.08
C LYS A 2 -2.45 -0.26 15.71
N GLU A 3 -2.27 0.99 15.27
CA GLU A 3 -3.00 1.53 14.12
C GLU A 3 -2.47 1.07 12.75
N HIS A 4 -1.19 0.68 12.66
CA HIS A 4 -0.56 0.22 11.41
C HIS A 4 -0.16 -1.25 11.54
N LEU A 5 -1.08 -2.15 11.19
CA LEU A 5 -0.86 -3.59 11.16
C LEU A 5 -0.91 -4.09 9.72
N ILE A 6 0.19 -4.68 9.27
CA ILE A 6 0.31 -5.29 7.95
C ILE A 6 0.32 -6.80 8.12
N GLY A 7 -0.64 -7.49 7.50
CA GLY A 7 -0.62 -8.94 7.42
C GLY A 7 0.42 -9.41 6.41
N MET A 8 1.11 -10.51 6.71
CA MET A 8 2.08 -11.12 5.83
C MET A 8 1.85 -12.63 5.76
N TYR A 9 1.87 -13.16 4.55
CA TYR A 9 1.78 -14.59 4.27
C TYR A 9 2.93 -15.00 3.35
N ILE A 10 3.67 -16.04 3.72
CA ILE A 10 4.88 -16.49 3.02
C ILE A 10 4.62 -17.89 2.46
N HIS A 11 5.10 -18.14 1.23
CA HIS A 11 5.00 -19.45 0.60
C HIS A 11 5.65 -20.54 1.47
N GLY A 12 4.93 -21.65 1.67
CA GLY A 12 5.39 -22.78 2.48
C GLY A 12 5.19 -22.62 3.99
N GLU A 13 4.75 -21.45 4.47
CA GLU A 13 4.37 -21.25 5.86
C GLU A 13 2.86 -21.48 6.04
N GLU A 14 2.47 -22.29 7.03
CA GLU A 14 1.04 -22.52 7.37
C GLU A 14 0.46 -21.42 8.28
N ARG A 15 1.20 -20.31 8.48
CA ARG A 15 0.86 -19.27 9.45
C ARG A 15 0.90 -17.88 8.82
N TYR A 16 0.04 -17.00 9.34
CA TYR A 16 0.09 -15.57 9.06
C TYR A 16 0.98 -14.87 10.08
N ALA A 17 1.75 -13.89 9.62
CA ALA A 17 2.46 -12.96 10.47
C ALA A 17 1.74 -11.60 10.47
N LEU A 18 1.68 -10.95 11.63
CA LEU A 18 1.25 -9.56 11.76
C LEU A 18 2.48 -8.69 12.02
N LEU A 19 2.73 -7.78 11.09
CA LEU A 19 3.81 -6.82 11.16
C LEU A 19 3.27 -5.53 11.79
N SER A 20 4.00 -5.01 12.77
CA SER A 20 3.73 -3.71 13.39
C SER A 20 5.00 -2.87 13.37
N LEU A 21 4.86 -1.58 13.06
CA LEU A 21 5.98 -0.67 13.08
C LEU A 21 6.37 -0.36 14.53
N LYS A 22 7.58 -0.79 14.94
CA LYS A 22 8.10 -0.55 16.29
C LYS A 22 8.68 0.84 16.46
N ASP A 23 9.30 1.37 15.41
CA ASP A 23 10.02 2.64 15.44
C ASP A 23 9.64 3.49 14.23
N GLU A 24 8.86 4.54 14.48
CA GLU A 24 8.42 5.49 13.45
C GLU A 24 9.57 6.36 12.93
N SER A 25 10.68 6.48 13.64
CA SER A 25 11.83 7.30 13.21
C SER A 25 12.47 6.77 11.92
N LEU A 26 12.42 5.45 11.69
CA LEU A 26 12.87 4.82 10.44
C LEU A 26 12.12 5.36 9.24
N LEU A 27 10.80 5.52 9.37
CA LEU A 27 9.97 6.07 8.32
C LEU A 27 10.26 7.55 8.10
N GLN A 28 10.42 8.33 9.18
CA GLN A 28 10.74 9.76 9.07
C GLN A 28 12.06 10.00 8.33
N LYS A 29 13.07 9.16 8.56
CA LYS A 29 14.37 9.28 7.89
C LYS A 29 14.24 9.13 6.37
N ARG A 30 13.32 8.29 5.91
CA ARG A 30 13.16 7.97 4.49
C ARG A 30 12.18 8.86 3.75
N THR A 31 11.24 9.43 4.48
CA THR A 31 10.12 10.21 3.91
C THR A 31 10.08 11.61 4.53
N SER A 32 11.27 12.18 4.75
CA SER A 32 11.45 13.48 5.39
C SER A 32 10.87 14.63 4.56
N ASP A 33 10.78 14.44 3.25
CA ASP A 33 10.11 15.30 2.28
C ASP A 33 8.58 15.20 2.31
N LYS A 34 8.02 14.19 2.99
CA LYS A 34 6.57 13.93 3.04
C LYS A 34 5.92 14.43 4.34
N PRO A 35 4.67 14.92 4.29
CA PRO A 35 3.90 15.30 5.46
C PRO A 35 3.52 14.08 6.29
N MET A 36 3.23 14.32 7.58
CA MET A 36 2.83 13.27 8.52
C MET A 36 1.60 12.47 8.05
N ALA A 37 0.62 13.13 7.40
CA ALA A 37 -0.58 12.48 6.87
C ALA A 37 -0.23 11.38 5.85
N TRP A 38 0.75 11.63 4.98
CA TRP A 38 1.21 10.65 3.99
C TRP A 38 1.96 9.49 4.65
N ARG A 39 2.82 9.80 5.62
CA ARG A 39 3.62 8.80 6.34
C ARG A 39 2.78 7.80 7.15
N ARG A 40 1.58 8.19 7.58
CA ARG A 40 0.69 7.30 8.34
C ARG A 40 -0.09 6.31 7.47
N LEU A 41 0.01 6.39 6.14
CA LEU A 41 -0.68 5.42 5.30
C LEU A 41 0.01 4.05 5.37
N ASP A 42 -0.75 2.99 5.65
CA ASP A 42 -0.24 1.61 5.63
C ASP A 42 0.46 1.26 4.30
N ALA A 43 -0.08 1.78 3.18
CA ALA A 43 0.52 1.62 1.86
C ALA A 43 1.87 2.34 1.72
N ALA A 44 2.01 3.53 2.32
CA ALA A 44 3.28 4.26 2.34
C ALA A 44 4.32 3.54 3.19
N ILE A 45 3.91 3.03 4.36
CA ILE A 45 4.77 2.25 5.26
C ILE A 45 5.28 0.98 4.55
N LEU A 46 4.39 0.21 3.93
CA LEU A 46 4.76 -0.98 3.15
C LEU A 46 5.73 -0.62 2.03
N GLN A 47 5.41 0.42 1.25
CA GLN A 47 6.22 0.81 0.11
C GLN A 47 7.64 1.23 0.54
N SER A 48 7.76 2.18 1.46
CA SER A 48 9.06 2.74 1.83
C SER A 48 9.92 1.79 2.65
N LEU A 49 9.34 1.07 3.62
CA LEU A 49 10.14 0.25 4.55
C LEU A 49 10.35 -1.18 4.05
N ILE A 50 9.36 -1.77 3.37
CA ILE A 50 9.43 -3.17 2.98
C ILE A 50 9.86 -3.31 1.53
N LEU A 51 9.14 -2.67 0.59
CA LEU A 51 9.44 -2.84 -0.83
C LEU A 51 10.78 -2.17 -1.22
N GLU A 52 10.97 -0.92 -0.80
CA GLU A 52 12.16 -0.15 -1.15
C GLU A 52 13.37 -0.53 -0.27
N ASP A 53 13.23 -0.55 1.06
CA ASP A 53 14.37 -0.76 1.97
C ASP A 53 14.75 -2.23 2.19
N LEU A 54 13.79 -3.13 2.44
CA LEU A 54 14.09 -4.54 2.73
C LEU A 54 14.26 -5.39 1.47
N ILE A 55 13.38 -5.23 0.49
CA ILE A 55 13.40 -6.03 -0.75
C ILE A 55 14.33 -5.39 -1.79
N GLY A 56 14.51 -4.06 -1.76
CA GLY A 56 15.36 -3.35 -2.71
C GLY A 56 14.70 -3.07 -4.06
N LEU A 57 13.37 -3.05 -4.13
CA LEU A 57 12.64 -2.63 -5.32
C LEU A 57 12.76 -1.11 -5.48
N ASN A 58 13.33 -0.66 -6.59
CA ASN A 58 13.37 0.77 -6.89
C ASN A 58 11.99 1.28 -7.37
N GLU A 59 11.81 2.60 -7.33
CA GLU A 59 10.53 3.23 -7.67
C GLU A 59 10.08 2.91 -9.11
N GLU A 60 11.01 2.72 -10.05
CA GLU A 60 10.68 2.36 -11.43
C GLU A 60 10.18 0.93 -11.56
N SER A 61 10.79 -0.02 -10.88
CA SER A 61 10.36 -1.43 -10.85
C SER A 61 8.98 -1.56 -10.20
N ILE A 62 8.72 -0.79 -9.14
CA ILE A 62 7.37 -0.69 -8.53
C ILE A 62 6.37 -0.14 -9.55
N LYS A 63 6.72 0.95 -10.26
CA LYS A 63 5.88 1.55 -11.32
C LYS A 63 5.59 0.56 -12.45
N ARG A 64 6.58 -0.24 -12.86
CA ARG A 64 6.47 -1.25 -13.92
C ARG A 64 5.86 -2.57 -13.43
N GLN A 65 5.59 -2.70 -12.13
CA GLN A 65 5.06 -3.93 -11.53
C GLN A 65 5.97 -5.14 -11.75
N GLU A 66 7.27 -4.90 -11.82
CA GLU A 66 8.29 -5.95 -11.94
C GLU A 66 8.37 -6.70 -10.61
N ASN A 67 7.94 -7.96 -10.60
CA ASN A 67 7.87 -8.82 -9.40
C ASN A 67 6.92 -8.31 -8.31
N LEU A 68 5.92 -7.49 -8.68
CA LEU A 68 4.93 -6.94 -7.75
C LEU A 68 3.54 -6.96 -8.40
N SER A 69 2.57 -7.60 -7.75
CA SER A 69 1.17 -7.59 -8.19
C SER A 69 0.26 -7.05 -7.10
N TYR A 70 -0.70 -6.23 -7.49
CA TYR A 70 -1.74 -5.70 -6.58
C TYR A 70 -3.02 -6.50 -6.77
N VAL A 71 -3.48 -7.11 -5.68
CA VAL A 71 -4.70 -7.95 -5.67
C VAL A 71 -5.67 -7.36 -4.67
N LYS A 72 -6.96 -7.33 -5.01
CA LYS A 72 -8.01 -6.80 -4.13
C LYS A 72 -8.48 -7.85 -3.12
N ASP A 73 -8.57 -9.09 -3.58
CA ASP A 73 -9.15 -10.20 -2.82
C ASP A 73 -8.06 -10.91 -2.00
N MET A 74 -8.32 -11.09 -0.70
CA MET A 74 -7.39 -11.76 0.20
C MET A 74 -7.17 -13.21 -0.23
N ASP A 75 -8.23 -13.94 -0.56
CA ASP A 75 -8.13 -15.35 -0.94
C ASP A 75 -7.34 -15.51 -2.26
N GLU A 76 -7.52 -14.60 -3.22
CA GLU A 76 -6.71 -14.58 -4.44
C GLU A 76 -5.23 -14.35 -4.14
N SER A 77 -4.91 -13.42 -3.22
CA SER A 77 -3.51 -13.17 -2.83
C SER A 77 -2.87 -14.42 -2.20
N ILE A 78 -3.60 -15.12 -1.33
CA ILE A 78 -3.12 -16.35 -0.68
C ILE A 78 -2.96 -17.46 -1.72
N ARG A 79 -3.94 -17.67 -2.61
CA ARG A 79 -3.87 -18.69 -3.66
C ARG A 79 -2.63 -18.54 -4.55
N LYS A 80 -2.31 -17.31 -4.96
CA LYS A 80 -1.12 -17.00 -5.77
C LYS A 80 0.19 -17.26 -5.04
N VAL A 81 0.21 -17.09 -3.72
CA VAL A 81 1.37 -17.47 -2.91
C VAL A 81 1.42 -18.99 -2.80
N CYS A 82 0.32 -19.67 -2.48
CA CYS A 82 0.28 -21.13 -2.38
C CYS A 82 0.64 -21.86 -3.69
N SER A 83 0.28 -21.30 -4.85
CA SER A 83 0.63 -21.87 -6.17
C SER A 83 2.12 -21.74 -6.51
N GLY A 84 2.85 -20.89 -5.79
CA GLY A 84 4.26 -20.57 -6.08
C GLY A 84 4.45 -19.46 -7.12
N ASP A 85 3.36 -18.82 -7.58
CA ASP A 85 3.45 -17.67 -8.51
C ASP A 85 4.10 -16.45 -7.83
N PHE A 86 3.90 -16.33 -6.51
CA PHE A 86 4.53 -15.31 -5.67
C PHE A 86 5.08 -15.92 -4.38
N GLN A 87 6.14 -15.31 -3.83
CA GLN A 87 6.79 -15.79 -2.61
C GLN A 87 6.11 -15.27 -1.33
N ILE A 88 5.54 -14.06 -1.38
CA ILE A 88 4.99 -13.36 -0.23
C ILE A 88 3.77 -12.55 -0.66
N ALA A 89 2.72 -12.52 0.19
CA ALA A 89 1.61 -11.59 0.09
C ALA A 89 1.59 -10.66 1.31
N PHE A 90 1.30 -9.39 1.07
CA PHE A 90 1.09 -8.37 2.10
C PHE A 90 -0.37 -7.91 2.09
N LEU A 91 -0.99 -7.89 3.27
CA LEU A 91 -2.39 -7.52 3.49
C LEU A 91 -2.43 -6.20 4.26
N LEU A 92 -3.12 -5.21 3.71
CA LEU A 92 -3.20 -3.87 4.27
C LEU A 92 -4.62 -3.55 4.74
N ASN A 93 -4.73 -2.67 5.74
CA ASN A 93 -6.03 -2.10 6.07
C ASN A 93 -6.52 -1.22 4.91
N PRO A 94 -7.84 -1.18 4.67
CA PRO A 94 -8.39 -0.29 3.65
C PRO A 94 -8.14 1.17 4.06
N THR A 95 -7.61 1.95 3.12
CA THR A 95 -7.41 3.40 3.33
C THR A 95 -8.76 4.09 3.51
N ARG A 96 -8.88 4.83 4.61
CA ARG A 96 -10.09 5.55 4.98
C ARG A 96 -10.23 6.85 4.20
N ILE A 97 -11.45 7.34 4.05
CA ILE A 97 -11.73 8.59 3.33
C ILE A 97 -11.07 9.78 4.04
N GLU A 98 -11.03 9.76 5.37
CA GLU A 98 -10.39 10.78 6.19
C GLU A 98 -8.89 10.88 5.88
N GLU A 99 -8.20 9.74 5.78
CA GLU A 99 -6.77 9.68 5.45
C GLU A 99 -6.50 10.25 4.05
N ILE A 100 -7.37 9.96 3.08
CA ILE A 100 -7.28 10.52 1.72
C ILE A 100 -7.44 12.04 1.76
N LYS A 101 -8.40 12.56 2.53
CA LYS A 101 -8.61 14.00 2.70
C LYS A 101 -7.40 14.67 3.34
N ASP A 102 -6.84 14.06 4.39
CA ASP A 102 -5.69 14.61 5.11
C ASP A 102 -4.46 14.72 4.21
N VAL A 103 -4.18 13.69 3.41
CA VAL A 103 -3.07 13.70 2.44
C VAL A 103 -3.28 14.76 1.36
N THR A 104 -4.50 14.88 0.84
CA THR A 104 -4.83 15.86 -0.20
C THR A 104 -4.76 17.29 0.34
N ASN A 105 -5.25 17.53 1.56
CA ASN A 105 -5.17 18.83 2.24
C ASN A 105 -3.72 19.23 2.55
N ALA A 106 -2.83 18.25 2.74
CA ALA A 106 -1.39 18.48 2.88
C ALA A 106 -0.68 18.75 1.55
N GLY A 107 -1.40 18.83 0.42
CA GLY A 107 -0.85 19.12 -0.90
C GLY A 107 -0.11 17.94 -1.54
N GLU A 108 -0.26 16.74 -0.99
CA GLU A 108 0.45 15.55 -1.45
C GLU A 108 -0.42 14.61 -2.30
N ARG A 109 0.26 13.70 -3.00
CA ARG A 109 -0.39 12.64 -3.78
C ARG A 109 -0.43 11.34 -2.99
N MET A 110 -1.53 10.60 -3.15
CA MET A 110 -1.66 9.25 -2.60
C MET A 110 -0.54 8.33 -3.15
N PRO A 111 0.01 7.41 -2.33
CA PRO A 111 0.95 6.38 -2.81
C PRO A 111 0.35 5.56 -3.94
N GLN A 112 1.19 4.93 -4.77
CA GLN A 112 0.69 4.20 -5.93
C GLN A 112 -0.24 3.05 -5.52
N LYS A 113 -1.38 2.95 -6.21
CA LYS A 113 -2.39 1.88 -6.02
C LYS A 113 -2.89 1.73 -4.57
N SER A 114 -2.76 2.78 -3.76
CA SER A 114 -3.22 2.83 -2.36
C SER A 114 -4.74 2.91 -2.20
N THR A 115 -5.49 3.12 -3.27
CA THR A 115 -6.96 3.20 -3.23
C THR A 115 -7.59 2.40 -4.36
N TYR A 116 -8.54 1.52 -3.99
CA TYR A 116 -9.41 0.82 -4.93
C TYR A 116 -10.85 1.29 -4.71
N PHE A 117 -11.30 2.25 -5.53
CA PHE A 117 -12.69 2.70 -5.51
C PHE A 117 -13.57 1.75 -6.34
N TYR A 118 -14.65 1.24 -5.73
CA TYR A 118 -15.66 0.45 -6.42
C TYR A 118 -17.09 0.89 -6.05
N PRO A 119 -17.99 1.06 -7.04
CA PRO A 119 -17.69 1.06 -8.47
C PRO A 119 -16.74 2.22 -8.81
N LYS A 120 -15.89 2.04 -9.82
CA LYS A 120 -15.23 3.20 -10.44
C LYS A 120 -16.36 4.11 -10.89
N PHE A 121 -16.35 5.38 -10.47
CA PHE A 121 -17.34 6.33 -10.95
C PHE A 121 -17.32 6.28 -12.48
N LEU A 122 -18.47 5.96 -13.08
CA LEU A 122 -18.70 6.15 -14.51
C LEU A 122 -18.75 7.66 -14.75
N THR A 123 -17.61 8.33 -14.71
CA THR A 123 -17.53 9.76 -15.03
C THR A 123 -17.56 9.93 -16.54
N GLY A 124 -18.73 10.29 -17.04
CA GLY A 124 -19.01 10.71 -18.42
C GLY A 124 -20.07 11.81 -18.49
N PHE A 125 -20.24 12.60 -17.42
CA PHE A 125 -21.09 13.79 -17.47
C PHE A 125 -20.28 14.99 -17.95
N VAL A 126 -20.57 15.42 -19.18
CA VAL A 126 -20.07 16.67 -19.75
C VAL A 126 -20.94 17.80 -19.22
N ILE A 127 -20.35 18.75 -18.48
CA ILE A 127 -21.00 20.04 -18.23
C ILE A 127 -20.68 20.92 -19.43
N TYR A 128 -21.64 21.01 -20.36
CA TYR A 128 -21.59 22.00 -21.43
C TYR A 128 -22.05 23.34 -20.85
N LYS A 129 -21.15 24.33 -20.84
CA LYS A 129 -21.47 25.69 -20.46
C LYS A 129 -21.96 26.41 -21.73
N PHE A 130 -23.22 26.86 -21.73
CA PHE A 130 -23.68 27.87 -22.69
C PHE A 130 -23.03 29.22 -22.40
#